data_AF-A0A246GDI2-F1
#
_entry.id   AF-A0A246GDI2-F1
#
_cell.length_a   1.000
_cell.length_b   1.000
_cell.length_c   1.000
_cell.angle_alpha   90.00
_cell.angle_beta   90.00
_cell.angle_gamma   90.00
#
_symmetry.space_group_name_H-M   'P 1'
#
loop_
_entity.id
_entity.type
_entity.pdbx_description
1 polymer ?
#
loop_
_entity_poly.entity_id
_entity_poly.type
_entity_poly.pdbx_seq_one_letter_code
_entity_poly.pdbx_strand_id
1 'polypeptide(L)'
;MKKLIFKTLLFSTPFFVSFIVLKYFYIHYQGDLFRLGYYTHNYNYEWKKLFNSDQYKRKRHFDLVSEIDLSKKHQYDFLAIGDSFTEQGAYSHQDFLAEYTGKKVLQLDRFYHDNPLETVKRLAKGDFFEKIKCKYIILQSVERYITERGYFLADQNKNNINISSLDSINAKREKDKVNEKLNLEYKINFFSKDVIRLPLYNFLYLFSDNAYISKTYHVKTNKSLFSTNNNFCLFYKDDLDFRKKRCDRSAIEQTNKYLNNLSKILNSKNIKLITLISPDKYDIYYPYFQNKDKYPAPIFFNIFNSLPKNYIYLDSKSILKEEINKEKDVYLFDDTHWGALAAKSIALNIKKLLK
;
A
#
# COMPACT_ATOMS: atom_id res chain seq x y z
N MET A 1 -37.74 27.77 -31.33
CA MET A 1 -36.31 27.38 -31.42
C MET A 1 -35.39 28.16 -30.47
N LYS A 2 -35.36 29.51 -30.48
CA LYS A 2 -34.49 30.31 -29.59
C LYS A 2 -34.61 29.98 -28.09
N LYS A 3 -35.85 29.82 -27.57
CA LYS A 3 -36.10 29.43 -26.17
C LYS A 3 -35.57 28.03 -25.83
N LEU A 4 -35.63 27.09 -26.78
CA LEU A 4 -35.11 25.74 -26.60
C LEU A 4 -33.58 25.77 -26.54
N ILE A 5 -32.95 26.45 -27.49
CA ILE A 5 -31.49 26.63 -27.54
C ILE A 5 -30.97 27.28 -26.25
N PHE A 6 -31.63 28.35 -25.79
CA PHE A 6 -31.24 29.04 -24.56
C PHE A 6 -31.36 28.14 -23.32
N LYS A 7 -32.45 27.38 -23.19
CA LYS A 7 -32.63 26.43 -22.08
C LYS A 7 -31.60 25.30 -22.11
N THR A 8 -31.30 24.76 -23.30
CA THR A 8 -30.28 23.72 -23.46
C THR A 8 -28.89 24.25 -23.12
N LEU A 9 -28.55 25.47 -23.53
CA LEU A 9 -27.29 26.13 -23.16
C LEU A 9 -27.20 26.28 -21.64
N LEU A 10 -28.21 26.88 -21.00
CA LEU A 10 -28.24 27.09 -19.55
C LEU A 10 -28.09 25.78 -18.77
N PHE A 11 -28.72 24.69 -19.23
CA PHE A 11 -28.57 23.37 -18.63
C PHE A 11 -27.18 22.76 -18.84
N SER A 12 -26.57 22.96 -20.00
CA SER A 12 -25.28 22.34 -20.37
C SER A 12 -24.07 23.12 -19.85
N THR A 13 -24.20 24.43 -19.62
CA THR A 13 -23.12 25.31 -19.18
C THR A 13 -22.44 24.83 -17.88
N PRO A 14 -23.15 24.41 -16.80
CA PRO A 14 -22.49 23.91 -15.59
C PRO A 14 -21.62 22.68 -15.85
N PHE A 15 -22.06 21.76 -16.70
CA PHE A 15 -21.27 20.57 -17.07
C PHE A 15 -20.06 20.95 -17.91
N PHE A 16 -20.21 21.93 -18.81
CA PHE A 16 -19.11 22.43 -19.62
C PHE A 16 -18.04 23.14 -18.79
N VAL A 17 -18.45 24.01 -17.86
CA VAL A 17 -17.55 24.65 -16.90
C VAL A 17 -16.85 23.60 -16.05
N SER A 18 -17.59 22.63 -15.50
CA SER A 18 -16.98 21.57 -14.71
C SER A 18 -16.00 20.70 -15.51
N PHE A 19 -16.29 20.42 -16.78
CA PHE A 19 -15.38 19.71 -17.66
C PHE A 19 -14.07 20.51 -17.90
N ILE A 20 -14.17 21.83 -18.09
CA ILE A 20 -12.99 22.70 -18.15
C ILE A 20 -12.20 22.61 -16.83
N VAL A 21 -12.87 22.72 -15.68
CA VAL A 21 -12.22 22.62 -14.36
C VAL A 21 -11.52 21.26 -14.21
N LEU A 22 -12.18 20.17 -14.56
CA LEU A 22 -11.59 18.82 -14.56
C LEU A 22 -10.33 18.77 -15.43
N LYS A 23 -10.38 19.29 -16.66
CA LYS A 23 -9.25 19.26 -17.59
C LYS A 23 -8.02 20.04 -17.09
N TYR A 24 -8.22 21.16 -16.39
CA TYR A 24 -7.12 22.02 -15.93
C TYR A 24 -6.64 21.72 -14.51
N PHE A 25 -7.52 21.26 -13.62
CA PHE A 25 -7.22 21.14 -12.18
C PHE A 25 -7.12 19.70 -11.68
N TYR A 26 -7.61 18.71 -12.44
CA TYR A 26 -7.52 17.31 -12.05
C TYR A 26 -6.30 16.66 -12.69
N ILE A 27 -5.42 16.11 -11.84
CA ILE A 27 -4.16 15.52 -12.28
C ILE A 27 -4.23 14.01 -12.04
N HIS A 28 -4.32 13.23 -13.11
CA HIS A 28 -4.43 11.77 -13.04
C HIS A 28 -3.18 11.06 -12.49
N TYR A 29 -2.04 11.76 -12.42
CA TYR A 29 -0.75 11.21 -11.98
C TYR A 29 -0.40 11.49 -10.50
N GLN A 30 -1.33 12.04 -9.71
CA GLN A 30 -1.17 12.24 -8.26
C GLN A 30 -1.37 10.94 -7.48
N GLY A 31 -1.04 10.94 -6.19
CA GLY A 31 -1.26 9.82 -5.28
C GLY A 31 -2.73 9.37 -5.23
N ASP A 32 -2.94 8.13 -4.77
CA ASP A 32 -4.26 7.50 -4.80
C ASP A 32 -5.35 8.24 -3.99
N LEU A 33 -5.03 8.84 -2.84
CA LEU A 33 -5.99 9.56 -2.00
C LEU A 33 -6.53 10.82 -2.68
N PHE A 34 -5.71 11.53 -3.46
CA PHE A 34 -6.18 12.66 -4.25
C PHE A 34 -7.15 12.23 -5.34
N ARG A 35 -6.84 11.14 -6.05
CA ARG A 35 -7.72 10.58 -7.10
C ARG A 35 -9.04 10.04 -6.52
N LEU A 36 -8.95 9.24 -5.47
CA LEU A 36 -10.11 8.65 -4.78
C LEU A 36 -10.97 9.71 -4.09
N GLY A 37 -10.33 10.79 -3.65
CA GLY A 37 -10.94 11.91 -2.96
C GLY A 37 -11.44 13.02 -3.88
N TYR A 38 -11.14 12.97 -5.18
CA TYR A 38 -11.43 14.05 -6.14
C TYR A 38 -10.88 15.42 -5.68
N TYR A 39 -9.63 15.46 -5.19
CA TYR A 39 -8.98 16.71 -4.81
C TYR A 39 -8.42 17.44 -6.03
N THR A 40 -8.44 18.77 -5.96
CA THR A 40 -7.74 19.66 -6.91
C THR A 40 -6.32 19.96 -6.40
N HIS A 41 -5.43 20.43 -7.28
CA HIS A 41 -4.00 20.65 -6.98
C HIS A 41 -3.68 21.76 -5.96
N ASN A 42 -4.65 22.29 -5.22
CA ASN A 42 -4.50 23.48 -4.36
C ASN A 42 -3.66 23.27 -3.08
N TYR A 43 -3.07 22.10 -2.88
CA TYR A 43 -2.28 21.77 -1.68
C TYR A 43 -0.78 22.07 -1.83
N ASN A 44 -0.33 22.54 -3.00
CA ASN A 44 1.08 22.78 -3.34
C ASN A 44 1.99 21.59 -3.00
N TYR A 45 1.43 20.38 -3.04
CA TYR A 45 2.12 19.15 -2.75
C TYR A 45 2.53 18.49 -4.06
N GLU A 46 3.82 18.36 -4.25
CA GLU A 46 4.39 17.58 -5.33
C GLU A 46 5.30 16.55 -4.70
N TRP A 47 4.79 15.31 -4.57
CA TRP A 47 5.63 14.21 -4.10
C TRP A 47 6.92 14.13 -4.92
N LYS A 48 6.86 14.52 -6.21
CA LYS A 48 8.02 14.59 -7.09
C LYS A 48 9.16 15.51 -6.65
N LYS A 49 8.87 16.50 -5.82
CA LYS A 49 9.86 17.41 -5.25
C LYS A 49 10.42 16.92 -3.91
N LEU A 50 9.77 15.95 -3.26
CA LEU A 50 10.25 15.36 -2.00
C LEU A 50 11.45 14.45 -2.18
N PHE A 51 11.55 13.84 -3.36
CA PHE A 51 12.69 13.03 -3.73
C PHE A 51 13.68 13.93 -4.47
N ASN A 52 14.92 14.05 -3.98
CA ASN A 52 15.98 14.74 -4.73
C ASN A 52 16.11 14.12 -6.13
N SER A 53 16.52 14.90 -7.12
CA SER A 53 16.70 14.44 -8.51
C SER A 53 17.55 13.17 -8.65
N ASP A 54 18.43 12.89 -7.69
CA ASP A 54 19.26 11.69 -7.65
C ASP A 54 18.53 10.46 -7.11
N GLN A 55 17.53 10.66 -6.25
CA GLN A 55 16.64 9.58 -5.81
C GLN A 55 15.80 9.04 -6.98
N TYR A 56 15.42 9.90 -7.95
CA TYR A 56 14.77 9.50 -9.22
C TYR A 56 15.61 8.62 -10.14
N LYS A 57 16.94 8.64 -9.97
CA LYS A 57 17.87 7.88 -10.81
C LYS A 57 18.31 6.58 -10.15
N ARG A 58 17.75 6.23 -8.98
CA ARG A 58 18.10 4.99 -8.27
C ARG A 58 17.81 3.79 -9.15
N LYS A 59 18.84 2.95 -9.31
CA LYS A 59 18.68 1.63 -9.91
C LYS A 59 18.06 0.69 -8.88
N ARG A 60 17.28 -0.27 -9.35
CA ARG A 60 16.72 -1.34 -8.53
C ARG A 60 17.84 -2.30 -8.11
N HIS A 61 17.88 -2.70 -6.83
CA HIS A 61 18.89 -3.57 -6.23
C HIS A 61 18.35 -4.98 -5.88
N PHE A 62 17.15 -5.31 -6.32
CA PHE A 62 16.50 -6.60 -6.10
C PHE A 62 16.00 -7.19 -7.42
N ASP A 63 15.81 -8.50 -7.42
CA ASP A 63 15.26 -9.26 -8.55
C ASP A 63 13.76 -9.53 -8.34
N LEU A 64 13.03 -9.70 -9.43
CA LEU A 64 11.64 -10.17 -9.41
C LEU A 64 11.57 -11.66 -9.76
N VAL A 65 10.65 -12.39 -9.14
CA VAL A 65 10.37 -13.80 -9.50
C VAL A 65 9.98 -13.91 -10.97
N SER A 66 9.28 -12.91 -11.50
CA SER A 66 8.86 -12.87 -12.91
C SER A 66 10.01 -12.64 -13.91
N GLU A 67 11.20 -12.28 -13.45
CA GLU A 67 12.34 -11.93 -14.30
C GLU A 67 13.48 -12.96 -14.24
N ILE A 68 13.38 -13.95 -13.34
CA ILE A 68 14.39 -15.00 -13.19
C ILE A 68 13.99 -16.28 -13.92
N ASP A 69 14.99 -17.04 -14.36
CA ASP A 69 14.81 -18.34 -15.00
C ASP A 69 14.43 -19.41 -13.96
N LEU A 70 13.14 -19.69 -13.80
CA LEU A 70 12.63 -20.62 -12.79
C LEU A 70 13.04 -22.09 -13.03
N SER A 71 13.60 -22.43 -14.20
CA SER A 71 14.15 -23.76 -14.46
C SER A 71 15.46 -24.02 -13.68
N LYS A 72 16.17 -22.96 -13.32
CA LYS A 72 17.45 -23.00 -12.61
C LYS A 72 17.28 -22.89 -11.11
N LYS A 73 18.30 -23.37 -10.38
CA LYS A 73 18.39 -23.15 -8.94
C LYS A 73 18.91 -21.75 -8.67
N HIS A 74 18.25 -21.03 -7.77
CA HIS A 74 18.64 -19.69 -7.34
C HIS A 74 18.83 -19.65 -5.83
N GLN A 75 19.72 -18.77 -5.39
CA GLN A 75 20.00 -18.56 -3.98
C GLN A 75 19.92 -17.07 -3.65
N TYR A 76 19.04 -16.75 -2.72
CA TYR A 76 18.81 -15.42 -2.18
C TYR A 76 18.98 -15.43 -0.67
N ASP A 77 19.20 -14.27 -0.07
CA ASP A 77 19.14 -14.12 1.38
C ASP A 77 17.69 -13.85 1.82
N PHE A 78 16.95 -13.04 1.05
CA PHE A 78 15.57 -12.66 1.34
C PHE A 78 14.62 -12.97 0.19
N LEU A 79 13.43 -13.41 0.54
CA LEU A 79 12.23 -13.32 -0.30
C LEU A 79 11.28 -12.28 0.32
N ALA A 80 10.99 -11.20 -0.40
CA ALA A 80 9.98 -10.21 -0.03
C ALA A 80 8.64 -10.53 -0.71
N ILE A 81 7.55 -10.49 0.05
CA ILE A 81 6.19 -10.71 -0.43
C ILE A 81 5.22 -9.84 0.36
N GLY A 82 4.33 -9.13 -0.31
CA GLY A 82 3.34 -8.30 0.37
C GLY A 82 2.39 -7.57 -0.55
N ASP A 83 1.81 -6.47 -0.05
CA ASP A 83 0.94 -5.58 -0.80
C ASP A 83 1.72 -4.69 -1.77
N SER A 84 1.05 -3.66 -2.28
CA SER A 84 1.65 -2.53 -2.99
C SER A 84 2.76 -1.79 -2.20
N PHE A 85 2.83 -1.94 -0.87
CA PHE A 85 3.97 -1.46 -0.07
C PHE A 85 5.30 -2.19 -0.38
N THR A 86 5.23 -3.37 -1.00
CA THR A 86 6.37 -4.05 -1.62
C THR A 86 6.54 -3.70 -3.10
N GLU A 87 5.72 -2.86 -3.74
CA GLU A 87 5.82 -2.57 -5.19
C GLU A 87 6.33 -1.15 -5.50
N GLN A 88 7.00 -0.49 -4.55
CA GLN A 88 7.50 0.89 -4.70
C GLN A 88 8.83 0.99 -5.49
N GLY A 89 9.23 -0.07 -6.19
CA GLY A 89 10.47 -0.11 -7.00
C GLY A 89 11.72 0.24 -6.19
N ALA A 90 12.57 1.11 -6.72
CA ALA A 90 13.84 1.53 -6.09
C ALA A 90 13.70 2.36 -4.79
N TYR A 91 12.46 2.59 -4.34
CA TYR A 91 12.13 3.26 -3.08
C TYR A 91 11.53 2.33 -2.04
N SER A 92 11.41 1.06 -2.38
CA SER A 92 10.84 0.05 -1.51
C SER A 92 11.81 -0.34 -0.39
N HIS A 93 11.27 -0.86 0.71
CA HIS A 93 12.08 -1.27 1.86
C HIS A 93 13.04 -2.42 1.50
N GLN A 94 12.65 -3.30 0.58
CA GLN A 94 13.50 -4.38 0.12
C GLN A 94 14.64 -3.91 -0.79
N ASP A 95 14.44 -2.82 -1.56
CA ASP A 95 15.51 -2.19 -2.33
C ASP A 95 16.58 -1.58 -1.40
N PHE A 96 16.14 -0.78 -0.44
CA PHE A 96 17.03 -0.22 0.58
C PHE A 96 17.72 -1.31 1.41
N LEU A 97 17.02 -2.43 1.68
CA LEU A 97 17.62 -3.55 2.39
C LEU A 97 18.75 -4.17 1.57
N ALA A 98 18.52 -4.43 0.28
CA ALA A 98 19.54 -4.96 -0.63
C ALA A 98 20.76 -4.03 -0.70
N GLU A 99 20.54 -2.73 -0.92
CA GLU A 99 21.58 -1.71 -0.98
C GLU A 99 22.41 -1.64 0.31
N TYR A 100 21.77 -1.54 1.49
CA TYR A 100 22.49 -1.33 2.75
C TYR A 100 23.14 -2.58 3.32
N THR A 101 22.75 -3.77 2.86
CA THR A 101 23.31 -5.03 3.36
C THR A 101 24.21 -5.73 2.36
N GLY A 102 24.12 -5.38 1.07
CA GLY A 102 24.75 -6.13 -0.02
C GLY A 102 24.18 -7.54 -0.20
N LYS A 103 23.07 -7.87 0.48
CA LYS A 103 22.44 -9.21 0.42
C LYS A 103 21.53 -9.33 -0.79
N LYS A 104 21.39 -10.56 -1.30
CA LYS A 104 20.53 -10.83 -2.46
C LYS A 104 19.07 -10.86 -2.02
N VAL A 105 18.25 -10.01 -2.63
CA VAL A 105 16.82 -9.92 -2.35
C VAL A 105 16.02 -10.26 -3.60
N LEU A 106 15.08 -11.19 -3.44
CA LEU A 106 14.08 -11.55 -4.44
C LEU A 106 12.73 -11.04 -3.96
N GLN A 107 11.92 -10.48 -4.85
CA GLN A 107 10.55 -10.13 -4.56
C GLN A 107 9.60 -11.02 -5.37
N LEU A 108 8.58 -11.58 -4.69
CA LEU A 108 7.44 -12.17 -5.37
C LEU A 108 6.51 -11.05 -5.84
N ASP A 109 6.36 -10.93 -7.15
CA ASP A 109 5.48 -9.94 -7.77
C ASP A 109 4.02 -10.09 -7.30
N ARG A 110 3.29 -8.98 -7.11
CA ARG A 110 1.94 -9.02 -6.52
C ARG A 110 0.91 -9.75 -7.37
N PHE A 111 1.10 -9.84 -8.68
CA PHE A 111 0.17 -10.57 -9.54
C PHE A 111 0.19 -12.10 -9.32
N TYR A 112 1.13 -12.64 -8.53
CA TYR A 112 1.11 -14.04 -8.11
C TYR A 112 0.20 -14.30 -6.90
N HIS A 113 -0.31 -13.26 -6.23
CA HIS A 113 -1.06 -13.43 -4.98
C HIS A 113 -2.08 -12.34 -4.69
N ASP A 114 -3.24 -12.77 -4.17
CA ASP A 114 -4.20 -11.86 -3.53
C ASP A 114 -3.94 -11.74 -2.02
N ASN A 115 -3.62 -12.86 -1.37
CA ASN A 115 -3.31 -12.94 0.06
C ASN A 115 -1.86 -13.37 0.27
N PRO A 116 -0.93 -12.46 0.64
CA PRO A 116 0.47 -12.81 0.81
C PRO A 116 0.72 -13.84 1.93
N LEU A 117 -0.07 -13.82 3.02
CA LEU A 117 0.06 -14.78 4.13
C LEU A 117 -0.20 -16.22 3.65
N GLU A 118 -1.32 -16.41 2.94
CA GLU A 118 -1.71 -17.68 2.37
C GLU A 118 -0.72 -18.15 1.30
N THR A 119 -0.25 -17.24 0.44
CA THR A 119 0.71 -17.56 -0.61
C THR A 119 2.02 -18.10 -0.05
N VAL A 120 2.57 -17.51 1.02
CA VAL A 120 3.78 -18.07 1.67
C VAL A 120 3.53 -19.50 2.14
N LYS A 121 2.36 -19.78 2.75
CA LYS A 121 2.00 -21.14 3.17
C LYS A 121 1.93 -22.10 1.98
N ARG A 122 1.37 -21.66 0.85
CA ARG A 122 1.26 -22.47 -0.39
C ARG A 122 2.60 -22.70 -1.06
N LEU A 123 3.49 -21.71 -1.09
CA LEU A 123 4.88 -21.86 -1.55
C LEU A 123 5.67 -22.83 -0.67
N ALA A 124 5.46 -22.77 0.65
CA ALA A 124 6.10 -23.68 1.59
C ALA A 124 5.68 -25.14 1.38
N LYS A 125 4.43 -25.37 0.96
CA LYS A 125 3.92 -26.72 0.66
C LYS A 125 4.28 -27.24 -0.74
N GLY A 126 4.65 -26.36 -1.67
CA GLY A 126 5.05 -26.74 -3.03
C GLY A 126 6.56 -26.95 -3.19
N ASP A 127 7.00 -26.99 -4.44
CA ASP A 127 8.41 -27.19 -4.84
C ASP A 127 9.21 -25.87 -4.95
N PHE A 128 8.59 -24.71 -4.71
CA PHE A 128 9.22 -23.40 -4.89
C PHE A 128 10.57 -23.29 -4.15
N PHE A 129 10.60 -23.66 -2.86
CA PHE A 129 11.81 -23.57 -2.04
C PHE A 129 12.82 -24.70 -2.32
N GLU A 130 12.55 -25.61 -3.25
CA GLU A 130 13.54 -26.57 -3.75
C GLU A 130 14.44 -25.93 -4.82
N LYS A 131 13.84 -25.06 -5.65
CA LYS A 131 14.52 -24.33 -6.71
C LYS A 131 15.06 -22.98 -6.23
N ILE A 132 14.29 -22.25 -5.43
CA ILE A 132 14.64 -20.91 -4.95
C ILE A 132 14.90 -20.99 -3.45
N LYS A 133 16.19 -21.01 -3.08
CA LYS A 133 16.60 -21.03 -1.67
C LYS A 133 16.65 -19.60 -1.12
N CYS A 134 16.04 -19.38 0.04
CA CYS A 134 16.16 -18.14 0.81
C CYS A 134 16.40 -18.45 2.29
N LYS A 135 16.99 -17.51 3.04
CA LYS A 135 17.21 -17.63 4.49
C LYS A 135 16.07 -16.98 5.28
N TYR A 136 15.51 -15.91 4.72
CA TYR A 136 14.47 -15.10 5.35
C TYR A 136 13.33 -14.84 4.37
N ILE A 137 12.10 -14.81 4.89
CA ILE A 137 10.94 -14.27 4.17
C ILE A 137 10.48 -13.01 4.88
N ILE A 138 10.41 -11.89 4.16
CA ILE A 138 9.78 -10.66 4.63
C ILE A 138 8.33 -10.70 4.16
N LEU A 139 7.44 -11.03 5.09
CA LEU A 139 6.00 -11.09 4.85
C LEU A 139 5.38 -9.77 5.26
N GLN A 140 5.05 -8.95 4.26
CA GLN A 140 4.47 -7.63 4.44
C GLN A 140 2.94 -7.68 4.25
N SER A 141 2.21 -7.01 5.14
CA SER A 141 0.77 -6.80 5.02
C SER A 141 0.41 -5.41 5.56
N VAL A 142 -0.47 -4.66 4.89
CA VAL A 142 -1.05 -3.46 5.49
C VAL A 142 -2.02 -3.80 6.62
N GLU A 143 -2.08 -2.94 7.64
CA GLU A 143 -2.88 -3.12 8.86
C GLU A 143 -4.35 -3.45 8.56
N ARG A 144 -5.04 -2.62 7.76
CA ARG A 144 -6.47 -2.81 7.43
C ARG A 144 -6.86 -4.17 6.86
N TYR A 145 -5.94 -4.93 6.26
CA TYR A 145 -6.24 -6.23 5.65
C TYR A 145 -5.65 -7.42 6.41
N ILE A 146 -4.80 -7.21 7.41
CA ILE A 146 -4.05 -8.34 7.97
C ILE A 146 -4.94 -9.33 8.73
N THR A 147 -5.95 -8.84 9.46
CA THR A 147 -6.90 -9.71 10.16
C THR A 147 -7.80 -10.47 9.20
N GLU A 148 -8.22 -9.83 8.10
CA GLU A 148 -8.91 -10.52 7.00
C GLU A 148 -8.08 -11.67 6.44
N ARG A 149 -6.82 -11.40 6.14
CA ARG A 149 -5.89 -12.38 5.53
C ARG A 149 -5.51 -13.51 6.47
N GLY A 150 -5.30 -13.21 7.75
CA GLY A 150 -4.79 -14.15 8.75
C GLY A 150 -5.86 -14.92 9.50
N TYR A 151 -7.11 -14.44 9.53
CA TYR A 151 -8.22 -15.11 10.21
C TYR A 151 -9.32 -15.57 9.25
N PHE A 152 -9.86 -14.67 8.43
CA PHE A 152 -11.05 -14.96 7.62
C PHE A 152 -10.74 -15.70 6.31
N LEU A 153 -9.58 -15.45 5.73
CA LEU A 153 -9.13 -16.04 4.46
C LEU A 153 -8.00 -17.05 4.64
N ALA A 154 -7.44 -17.12 5.85
CA ALA A 154 -6.46 -18.14 6.19
C ALA A 154 -7.12 -19.51 6.08
N ASP A 155 -6.53 -20.38 5.26
CA ASP A 155 -6.91 -21.80 5.12
C ASP A 155 -8.19 -22.10 4.34
N GLN A 156 -8.61 -21.20 3.45
CA GLN A 156 -9.42 -21.65 2.31
C GLN A 156 -8.58 -22.66 1.53
N ASN A 157 -9.05 -23.91 1.40
CA ASN A 157 -8.33 -25.06 0.84
C ASN A 157 -7.85 -24.82 -0.61
N LYS A 158 -6.75 -24.08 -0.77
CA LYS A 158 -6.11 -23.83 -2.07
C LYS A 158 -4.88 -24.72 -2.24
N ASN A 159 -4.69 -25.17 -3.48
CA ASN A 159 -3.58 -26.01 -3.90
C ASN A 159 -2.22 -25.35 -3.63
N ASN A 160 -1.20 -26.19 -3.43
CA ASN A 160 0.20 -25.77 -3.32
C ASN A 160 0.63 -24.97 -4.58
N ILE A 161 1.60 -24.06 -4.43
CA ILE A 161 2.18 -23.34 -5.57
C ILE A 161 3.45 -24.06 -5.99
N ASN A 162 3.45 -24.56 -7.22
CA ASN A 162 4.63 -25.17 -7.84
C ASN A 162 5.22 -24.24 -8.90
N ILE A 163 6.50 -24.42 -9.23
CA ILE A 163 7.22 -23.61 -10.23
C ILE A 163 6.49 -23.60 -11.58
N SER A 164 5.98 -24.75 -12.04
CA SER A 164 5.23 -24.86 -13.30
C SER A 164 3.96 -23.98 -13.34
N SER A 165 3.33 -23.74 -12.18
CA SER A 165 2.19 -22.84 -12.08
C SER A 165 2.60 -21.37 -12.21
N LEU A 166 3.78 -20.99 -11.74
CA LEU A 166 4.32 -19.64 -11.89
C LEU A 166 4.71 -19.35 -13.34
N ASP A 167 5.32 -20.32 -14.04
CA ASP A 167 5.64 -20.20 -15.47
C ASP A 167 4.38 -19.97 -16.31
N SER A 168 3.31 -20.70 -15.99
CA SER A 168 2.01 -20.55 -16.67
C SER A 168 1.41 -19.14 -16.48
N ILE A 169 1.54 -18.57 -15.28
CA ILE A 169 1.10 -17.20 -14.98
C ILE A 169 1.95 -16.19 -15.75
N ASN A 170 3.27 -16.39 -15.84
CA ASN A 170 4.16 -15.52 -16.61
C ASN A 170 3.79 -15.48 -18.09
N ALA A 171 3.61 -16.65 -18.70
CA ALA A 171 3.22 -16.75 -20.11
C ALA A 171 1.88 -16.06 -20.41
N LYS A 172 0.92 -16.13 -19.47
CA LYS A 172 -0.35 -15.39 -19.59
C LYS A 172 -0.12 -13.88 -19.50
N ARG A 173 0.67 -13.43 -18.52
CA ARG A 173 0.93 -12.01 -18.29
C ARG A 173 1.66 -11.34 -19.46
N GLU A 174 2.59 -12.05 -20.11
CA GLU A 174 3.25 -11.53 -21.30
C GLU A 174 2.27 -11.24 -22.44
N LYS A 175 1.29 -12.13 -22.65
CA LYS A 175 0.21 -11.91 -23.63
C LYS A 175 -0.64 -10.70 -23.28
N ASP A 176 -0.99 -10.53 -22.00
CA ASP A 176 -1.82 -9.42 -21.54
C ASP A 176 -1.09 -8.07 -21.70
N LYS A 177 0.22 -7.99 -21.43
CA LYS A 177 1.03 -6.77 -21.62
C LYS A 177 1.07 -6.30 -23.08
N VAL A 178 1.11 -7.22 -24.04
CA VAL A 178 1.06 -6.88 -25.48
C VAL A 178 -0.27 -6.21 -25.83
N ASN A 179 -1.37 -6.67 -25.23
CA ASN A 179 -2.70 -6.10 -25.45
C ASN A 179 -2.89 -4.75 -24.74
N GLU A 180 -2.33 -4.56 -23.53
CA GLU A 180 -2.43 -3.29 -22.79
C GLU A 180 -1.67 -2.14 -23.46
N LYS A 181 -0.51 -2.42 -24.08
CA LYS A 181 0.30 -1.39 -24.76
C LYS A 181 -0.45 -0.70 -25.91
N LEU A 182 -1.51 -1.31 -26.43
CA LEU A 182 -2.34 -0.79 -27.51
C LEU A 182 -3.42 0.22 -27.03
N ASN A 183 -3.64 0.39 -25.71
CA ASN A 183 -4.76 1.17 -25.15
C ASN A 183 -4.37 2.40 -24.30
N LEU A 184 -3.16 2.94 -24.44
CA LEU A 184 -2.59 3.95 -23.53
C LEU A 184 -2.90 5.42 -23.87
N GLU A 185 -4.15 5.76 -24.19
CA GLU A 185 -4.61 7.16 -24.14
C GLU A 185 -5.76 7.31 -23.14
N TYR A 186 -5.46 7.80 -21.94
CA TYR A 186 -6.49 8.22 -21.00
C TYR A 186 -7.17 9.49 -21.53
N LYS A 187 -8.34 9.33 -22.16
CA LYS A 187 -9.17 10.46 -22.63
C LYS A 187 -10.20 10.82 -21.56
N ILE A 188 -10.10 12.03 -21.01
CA ILE A 188 -11.16 12.60 -20.17
C ILE A 188 -12.38 12.83 -21.07
N ASN A 189 -13.40 12.01 -20.88
CA ASN A 189 -14.66 12.14 -21.62
C ASN A 189 -15.57 13.19 -20.97
N PHE A 190 -16.21 14.01 -21.81
CA PHE A 190 -17.15 15.05 -21.38
C PHE A 190 -18.31 14.48 -20.55
N PHE A 191 -18.81 13.30 -20.92
CA PHE A 191 -19.89 12.60 -20.22
C PHE A 191 -19.36 11.58 -19.19
N SER A 192 -18.24 11.89 -18.52
CA SER A 192 -17.72 11.05 -17.44
C SER A 192 -18.34 11.43 -16.09
N LYS A 193 -18.42 10.46 -15.19
CA LYS A 193 -18.87 10.69 -13.79
C LYS A 193 -17.98 11.70 -13.06
N ASP A 194 -16.74 11.87 -13.51
CA ASP A 194 -15.74 12.75 -12.90
C ASP A 194 -16.07 14.22 -13.09
N VAL A 195 -16.75 14.59 -14.19
CA VAL A 195 -17.26 15.96 -14.43
C VAL A 195 -18.27 16.37 -13.36
N ILE A 196 -19.00 15.44 -12.76
CA ILE A 196 -19.93 15.77 -11.66
C ILE A 196 -19.24 15.61 -10.31
N ARG A 197 -18.45 14.55 -10.13
CA ARG A 197 -17.85 14.22 -8.84
C ARG A 197 -16.84 15.25 -8.36
N LEU A 198 -16.00 15.80 -9.25
CA LEU A 198 -14.98 16.77 -8.86
C LEU A 198 -15.59 18.01 -8.16
N PRO A 199 -16.45 18.83 -8.78
CA PRO A 199 -17.01 20.00 -8.11
C PRO A 199 -17.88 19.61 -6.91
N LEU A 200 -18.66 18.52 -7.02
CA LEU A 200 -19.54 18.07 -5.95
C LEU A 200 -18.74 17.70 -4.70
N TYR A 201 -17.67 16.92 -4.84
CA TYR A 201 -16.87 16.48 -3.68
C TYR A 201 -16.16 17.67 -3.04
N ASN A 202 -15.54 18.54 -3.83
CA ASN A 202 -14.89 19.75 -3.31
C ASN A 202 -15.88 20.65 -2.53
N PHE A 203 -17.13 20.76 -2.98
CA PHE A 203 -18.19 21.43 -2.23
C PHE A 203 -18.58 20.68 -0.95
N LEU A 204 -18.80 19.37 -1.03
CA LEU A 204 -19.21 18.54 0.11
C LEU A 204 -18.15 18.45 1.21
N TYR A 205 -16.85 18.60 0.88
CA TYR A 205 -15.79 18.68 1.88
C TYR A 205 -15.85 19.92 2.76
N LEU A 206 -16.63 20.94 2.38
CA LEU A 206 -16.90 22.09 3.25
C LEU A 206 -17.78 21.70 4.45
N PHE A 207 -18.51 20.58 4.37
CA PHE A 207 -19.50 20.16 5.37
C PHE A 207 -19.15 18.83 6.06
N SER A 208 -18.34 17.98 5.41
CA SER A 208 -17.93 16.69 5.94
C SER A 208 -16.47 16.37 5.62
N ASP A 209 -15.76 15.76 6.56
CA ASP A 209 -14.37 15.34 6.39
C ASP A 209 -14.19 14.26 5.32
N ASN A 210 -15.23 13.54 4.92
CA ASN A 210 -15.20 12.57 3.83
C ASN A 210 -16.17 12.91 2.70
N ALA A 211 -16.63 14.16 2.60
CA ALA A 211 -17.65 14.57 1.63
C ALA A 211 -18.89 13.62 1.61
N TYR A 212 -19.21 12.99 2.75
CA TYR A 212 -20.23 11.95 2.98
C TYR A 212 -20.03 10.62 2.25
N ILE A 213 -19.54 10.65 1.02
CA ILE A 213 -19.44 9.50 0.11
C ILE A 213 -18.04 9.26 -0.43
N SER A 214 -17.08 10.14 -0.13
CA SER A 214 -15.69 9.97 -0.56
C SER A 214 -15.05 8.76 0.11
N LYS A 215 -14.07 8.20 -0.61
CA LYS A 215 -13.17 7.17 -0.07
C LYS A 215 -11.96 7.77 0.66
N THR A 216 -11.83 9.09 0.69
CA THR A 216 -10.76 9.80 1.37
C THR A 216 -11.34 10.67 2.47
N TYR A 217 -10.80 10.54 3.68
CA TYR A 217 -11.05 11.45 4.79
C TYR A 217 -10.04 12.60 4.80
N HIS A 218 -10.47 13.76 5.30
CA HIS A 218 -9.72 15.01 5.38
C HIS A 218 -9.79 15.58 6.78
N VAL A 219 -8.75 15.31 7.57
CA VAL A 219 -8.79 15.58 9.01
C VAL A 219 -7.73 16.58 9.40
N LYS A 220 -8.13 17.61 10.16
CA LYS A 220 -7.20 18.61 10.72
C LYS A 220 -6.28 17.97 11.75
N THR A 221 -5.00 18.33 11.68
CA THR A 221 -3.98 17.91 12.62
C THR A 221 -3.46 19.08 13.45
N ASN A 222 -2.99 18.81 14.66
CA ASN A 222 -2.36 19.78 15.54
C ASN A 222 -0.85 19.98 15.25
N LYS A 223 -0.30 19.21 14.31
CA LYS A 223 1.10 19.23 13.89
C LYS A 223 1.17 19.29 12.37
N SER A 224 2.17 19.98 11.84
CA SER A 224 2.53 19.96 10.42
C SER A 224 3.27 18.67 10.10
N LEU A 225 2.55 17.66 9.59
CA LEU A 225 3.06 16.30 9.35
C LEU A 225 3.57 16.09 7.91
N PHE A 226 3.16 16.96 7.00
CA PHE A 226 3.43 16.85 5.57
C PHE A 226 4.04 18.16 5.06
N SER A 227 4.79 18.07 3.96
CA SER A 227 5.32 19.24 3.27
C SER A 227 4.26 19.91 2.41
N THR A 228 3.19 20.37 3.06
CA THR A 228 2.11 21.16 2.49
C THR A 228 2.00 22.49 3.24
N ASN A 229 1.22 23.42 2.70
CA ASN A 229 0.90 24.70 3.33
C ASN A 229 -0.20 24.60 4.40
N ASN A 230 -0.59 23.40 4.82
CA ASN A 230 -1.73 23.17 5.70
C ASN A 230 -1.47 22.04 6.70
N ASN A 231 -2.30 21.97 7.74
CA ASN A 231 -2.23 20.92 8.77
C ASN A 231 -3.41 19.96 8.59
N PHE A 232 -3.43 19.28 7.45
CA PHE A 232 -4.40 18.22 7.18
C PHE A 232 -3.69 16.88 7.00
N CYS A 233 -4.41 15.82 7.33
CA CYS A 233 -4.06 14.45 7.01
C CYS A 233 -5.18 13.86 6.15
N LEU A 234 -4.79 13.33 4.99
CA LEU A 234 -5.67 12.48 4.20
C LEU A 234 -5.46 11.02 4.56
N PHE A 235 -6.53 10.26 4.73
CA PHE A 235 -6.44 8.80 4.90
C PHE A 235 -7.58 8.07 4.20
N TYR A 236 -7.38 6.78 3.96
CA TYR A 236 -8.31 5.96 3.19
C TYR A 236 -9.47 5.50 4.07
N LYS A 237 -10.69 5.50 3.52
CA LYS A 237 -11.91 5.13 4.23
C LYS A 237 -11.84 3.75 4.89
N ASP A 238 -11.20 2.77 4.23
CA ASP A 238 -11.10 1.42 4.78
C ASP A 238 -10.17 1.33 5.99
N ASP A 239 -9.24 2.27 6.19
CA ASP A 239 -8.45 2.37 7.44
C ASP A 239 -9.38 2.55 8.66
N LEU A 240 -10.57 3.14 8.46
CA LEU A 240 -11.60 3.27 9.48
C LEU A 240 -12.61 2.12 9.44
N ASP A 241 -13.13 1.79 8.25
CA ASP A 241 -14.26 0.87 8.09
C ASP A 241 -13.90 -0.60 8.36
N PHE A 242 -12.70 -1.05 7.98
CA PHE A 242 -12.29 -2.44 8.22
C PHE A 242 -12.20 -2.75 9.72
N ARG A 243 -11.91 -1.73 10.54
CA ARG A 243 -11.83 -1.93 11.98
C ARG A 243 -13.18 -2.16 12.62
N LYS A 244 -14.21 -1.47 12.15
CA LYS A 244 -15.58 -1.65 12.65
C LYS A 244 -16.13 -3.05 12.38
N LYS A 245 -15.63 -3.74 11.35
CA LYS A 245 -16.21 -5.01 10.88
C LYS A 245 -15.31 -6.23 11.10
N ARG A 246 -13.97 -6.07 11.16
CA ARG A 246 -13.02 -7.18 11.00
C ARG A 246 -11.74 -7.08 11.83
N CYS A 247 -11.60 -6.08 12.71
CA CYS A 247 -10.42 -5.90 13.56
C CYS A 247 -10.82 -5.85 15.04
N ASP A 248 -11.22 -6.99 15.58
CA ASP A 248 -11.39 -7.18 17.03
C ASP A 248 -10.20 -7.97 17.63
N ARG A 249 -10.17 -8.06 18.96
CA ARG A 249 -9.12 -8.78 19.69
C ARG A 249 -8.99 -10.24 19.26
N SER A 250 -10.10 -10.94 19.03
CA SER A 250 -10.12 -12.34 18.61
C SER A 250 -9.45 -12.50 17.24
N ALA A 251 -9.85 -11.68 16.26
CA ALA A 251 -9.27 -11.71 14.92
C ALA A 251 -7.75 -11.41 14.93
N ILE A 252 -7.30 -10.47 15.77
CA ILE A 252 -5.87 -10.16 15.96
C ILE A 252 -5.12 -11.35 16.57
N GLU A 253 -5.66 -11.95 17.63
CA GLU A 253 -5.07 -13.13 18.28
C GLU A 253 -4.99 -14.33 17.34
N GLN A 254 -6.04 -14.58 16.55
CA GLN A 254 -6.07 -15.65 15.56
C GLN A 254 -5.08 -15.41 14.42
N THR A 255 -4.95 -14.17 13.95
CA THR A 255 -3.93 -13.78 12.97
C THR A 255 -2.52 -14.03 13.50
N ASN A 256 -2.25 -13.70 14.77
CA ASN A 256 -0.96 -14.00 15.39
C ASN A 256 -0.70 -15.51 15.48
N LYS A 257 -1.70 -16.32 15.85
CA LYS A 257 -1.59 -17.79 15.86
C LYS A 257 -1.28 -18.33 14.45
N TYR A 258 -1.92 -17.80 13.42
CA TYR A 258 -1.62 -18.16 12.03
C TYR A 258 -0.16 -17.88 11.68
N LEU A 259 0.35 -16.68 11.99
CA LEU A 259 1.73 -16.31 11.74
C LEU A 259 2.73 -17.18 12.53
N ASN A 260 2.41 -17.54 13.78
CA ASN A 260 3.21 -18.49 14.56
C ASN A 260 3.26 -19.88 13.92
N ASN A 261 2.13 -20.37 13.40
CA ASN A 261 2.09 -21.64 12.68
C ASN A 261 2.89 -21.56 11.36
N LEU A 262 2.72 -20.47 10.60
CA LEU A 262 3.48 -20.25 9.37
C LEU A 262 4.99 -20.23 9.64
N SER A 263 5.43 -19.57 10.71
CA SER A 263 6.82 -19.59 11.16
C SER A 263 7.33 -21.01 11.42
N LYS A 264 6.53 -21.85 12.09
CA LYS A 264 6.88 -23.25 12.35
C LYS A 264 7.06 -24.04 11.04
N ILE A 265 6.17 -23.84 10.07
CA ILE A 265 6.25 -24.48 8.74
C ILE A 265 7.52 -24.03 7.99
N LEU A 266 7.89 -22.76 8.08
CA LEU A 266 9.09 -22.23 7.41
C LEU A 266 10.37 -22.67 8.11
N ASN A 267 10.37 -22.74 9.44
CA ASN A 267 11.52 -23.19 10.23
C ASN A 267 11.91 -24.64 9.91
N SER A 268 10.96 -25.54 9.61
CA SER A 268 11.29 -26.90 9.17
C SER A 268 12.02 -26.96 7.82
N LYS A 269 12.04 -25.86 7.09
CA LYS A 269 12.79 -25.67 5.83
C LYS A 269 14.02 -24.79 6.01
N ASN A 270 14.43 -24.50 7.26
CA ASN A 270 15.51 -23.57 7.61
C ASN A 270 15.29 -22.13 7.11
N ILE A 271 14.04 -21.70 7.02
CA ILE A 271 13.65 -20.35 6.60
C ILE A 271 13.05 -19.60 7.78
N LYS A 272 13.58 -18.42 8.09
CA LYS A 272 13.06 -17.56 9.18
C LYS A 272 12.01 -16.57 8.63
N LEU A 273 10.88 -16.45 9.32
CA LEU A 273 9.83 -15.49 8.98
C LEU A 273 10.10 -14.14 9.65
N ILE A 274 10.11 -13.06 8.85
CA ILE A 274 10.07 -11.67 9.30
C ILE A 274 8.69 -11.12 8.96
N THR A 275 7.89 -10.78 9.97
CA THR A 275 6.57 -10.18 9.77
C THR A 275 6.65 -8.67 9.85
N LEU A 276 6.21 -8.01 8.78
CA LEU A 276 6.17 -6.57 8.63
C LEU A 276 4.73 -6.11 8.40
N ILE A 277 4.10 -5.51 9.41
CA ILE A 277 2.75 -4.97 9.27
C ILE A 277 2.87 -3.48 8.98
N SER A 278 2.43 -2.98 7.84
CA SER A 278 2.48 -1.53 7.58
C SER A 278 1.31 -0.86 8.30
N PRO A 279 1.54 0.08 9.24
CA PRO A 279 0.45 0.74 9.94
C PRO A 279 -0.41 1.52 8.94
N ASP A 280 -1.70 1.63 9.23
CA ASP A 280 -2.57 2.50 8.43
C ASP A 280 -2.19 3.96 8.68
N LYS A 281 -2.41 4.81 7.67
CA LYS A 281 -2.15 6.25 7.79
C LYS A 281 -3.04 6.87 8.86
N TYR A 282 -4.26 6.36 9.00
CA TYR A 282 -5.12 6.67 10.14
C TYR A 282 -4.44 6.35 11.48
N ASP A 283 -3.90 5.14 11.67
CA ASP A 283 -3.41 4.70 12.99
C ASP A 283 -2.19 5.54 13.40
N ILE A 284 -1.22 5.64 12.49
CA ILE A 284 0.05 6.31 12.79
C ILE A 284 -0.14 7.81 13.11
N TYR A 285 -1.12 8.47 12.48
CA TYR A 285 -1.39 9.90 12.67
C TYR A 285 -2.54 10.22 13.61
N TYR A 286 -3.30 9.22 14.08
CA TYR A 286 -4.40 9.42 15.03
C TYR A 286 -4.03 10.30 16.23
N PRO A 287 -2.82 10.18 16.85
CA PRO A 287 -2.42 11.05 17.96
C PRO A 287 -2.43 12.56 17.66
N TYR A 288 -2.35 12.95 16.39
CA TYR A 288 -2.28 14.34 15.96
C TYR A 288 -3.61 14.92 15.48
N PHE A 289 -4.68 14.12 15.41
CA PHE A 289 -6.01 14.61 14.98
C PHE A 289 -6.58 15.58 16.03
N GLN A 290 -7.16 16.69 15.57
CA GLN A 290 -7.79 17.68 16.47
C GLN A 290 -9.14 17.19 17.02
N ASN A 291 -9.92 16.45 16.22
CA ASN A 291 -11.27 15.99 16.58
C ASN A 291 -11.29 14.46 16.79
N LYS A 292 -10.50 13.96 17.74
CA LYS A 292 -10.36 12.51 17.98
C LYS A 292 -11.67 11.85 18.34
N ASP A 293 -12.55 12.53 19.07
CA ASP A 293 -13.83 11.99 19.54
C ASP A 293 -14.78 11.56 18.39
N LYS A 294 -14.54 12.04 17.16
CA LYS A 294 -15.28 11.60 15.97
C LYS A 294 -14.89 10.19 15.50
N TYR A 295 -13.76 9.66 15.94
CA TYR A 295 -13.22 8.41 15.42
C TYR A 295 -12.79 7.47 16.54
N PRO A 296 -13.02 6.15 16.40
CA PRO A 296 -12.59 5.16 17.38
C PRO A 296 -11.06 5.02 17.38
N ALA A 297 -10.45 5.02 18.57
CA ALA A 297 -9.01 4.86 18.69
C ALA A 297 -8.49 3.55 18.05
N PRO A 298 -7.32 3.58 17.39
CA PRO A 298 -6.71 2.39 16.81
C PRO A 298 -6.21 1.42 17.89
N ILE A 299 -6.63 0.16 17.82
CA ILE A 299 -6.29 -0.87 18.82
C ILE A 299 -5.32 -1.94 18.32
N PHE A 300 -5.13 -2.06 16.99
CA PHE A 300 -4.44 -3.21 16.38
C PHE A 300 -3.05 -3.43 16.97
N PHE A 301 -2.15 -2.47 16.83
CA PHE A 301 -0.76 -2.61 17.31
C PHE A 301 -0.67 -2.72 18.84
N ASN A 302 -1.58 -2.10 19.60
CA ASN A 302 -1.56 -2.21 21.06
C ASN A 302 -1.78 -3.68 21.48
N ILE A 303 -2.73 -4.35 20.85
CA ILE A 303 -3.01 -5.77 21.10
C ILE A 303 -1.93 -6.64 20.47
N PHE A 304 -1.64 -6.45 19.18
CA PHE A 304 -0.72 -7.31 18.44
C PHE A 304 0.69 -7.32 19.04
N ASN A 305 1.18 -6.16 19.52
CA ASN A 305 2.50 -6.06 20.14
C ASN A 305 2.61 -6.88 21.43
N SER A 306 1.54 -7.00 22.22
CA SER A 306 1.55 -7.77 23.48
C SER A 306 1.47 -9.28 23.28
N LEU A 307 1.14 -9.76 22.08
CA LEU A 307 1.00 -11.20 21.82
C LEU A 307 2.36 -11.90 21.66
N PRO A 308 2.50 -13.17 22.08
CA PRO A 308 3.72 -13.95 21.91
C PRO A 308 3.97 -14.32 20.44
N LYS A 309 5.23 -14.21 20.00
CA LYS A 309 5.64 -14.36 18.59
C LYS A 309 6.78 -15.37 18.46
N ASN A 310 6.61 -16.34 17.57
CA ASN A 310 7.59 -17.35 17.18
C ASN A 310 8.27 -17.00 15.84
N TYR A 311 8.08 -15.77 15.38
CA TYR A 311 8.67 -15.19 14.17
C TYR A 311 9.38 -13.90 14.55
N ILE A 312 10.23 -13.41 13.66
CA ILE A 312 10.88 -12.10 13.83
C ILE A 312 9.83 -11.04 13.55
N TYR A 313 9.49 -10.24 14.55
CA TYR A 313 8.52 -9.16 14.41
C TYR A 313 9.22 -7.81 14.32
N LEU A 314 8.88 -7.05 13.28
CA LEU A 314 9.28 -5.66 13.16
C LEU A 314 8.12 -4.76 13.59
N ASP A 315 8.26 -4.07 14.72
CA ASP A 315 7.31 -3.05 15.18
C ASP A 315 7.46 -1.77 14.36
N SER A 316 6.96 -1.83 13.14
CA SER A 316 6.91 -0.72 12.18
C SER A 316 6.22 0.52 12.75
N LYS A 317 5.17 0.37 13.57
CA LYS A 317 4.46 1.53 14.15
C LYS A 317 5.38 2.31 15.08
N SER A 318 6.12 1.62 15.95
CA SER A 318 7.09 2.28 16.82
C SER A 318 8.21 2.93 16.04
N ILE A 319 8.76 2.24 15.03
CA ILE A 319 9.80 2.79 14.13
C ILE A 319 9.31 4.08 13.45
N LEU A 320 8.13 4.06 12.84
CA LEU A 320 7.62 5.20 12.07
C LEU A 320 7.17 6.36 12.98
N LYS A 321 6.72 6.09 14.21
CA LYS A 321 6.46 7.14 15.20
C LYS A 321 7.71 7.96 15.51
N GLU A 322 8.87 7.32 15.61
CA GLU A 322 10.13 8.03 15.82
C GLU A 322 10.48 8.93 14.62
N GLU A 323 10.24 8.46 13.40
CA GLU A 323 10.49 9.25 12.19
C GLU A 323 9.55 10.47 12.08
N ILE A 324 8.27 10.31 12.43
CA ILE A 324 7.29 11.43 12.39
C ILE A 324 7.68 12.56 13.36
N ASN A 325 8.45 12.27 14.40
CA ASN A 325 8.95 13.28 15.31
C ASN A 325 10.14 14.09 14.76
N LYS A 326 10.84 13.54 13.77
CA LYS A 326 12.05 14.14 13.19
C LYS A 326 11.77 14.80 11.85
N GLU A 327 10.93 14.17 11.03
CA GLU A 327 10.76 14.50 9.62
C GLU A 327 9.29 14.51 9.21
N LYS A 328 9.01 15.23 8.13
CA LYS A 328 7.70 15.23 7.45
C LYS A 328 7.64 14.10 6.43
N ASP A 329 6.43 13.84 5.92
CA ASP A 329 6.19 12.97 4.77
C ASP A 329 6.67 11.51 4.97
N VAL A 330 6.64 11.03 6.22
CA VAL A 330 6.80 9.61 6.55
C VAL A 330 5.77 8.77 5.77
N TYR A 331 4.54 9.27 5.64
CA TYR A 331 3.64 8.92 4.55
C TYR A 331 3.51 10.07 3.57
N LEU A 332 3.28 9.73 2.31
CA LEU A 332 2.99 10.73 1.30
C LEU A 332 1.64 11.38 1.60
N PHE A 333 1.53 12.70 1.46
CA PHE A 333 0.30 13.43 1.78
C PHE A 333 -0.91 12.95 0.96
N ASP A 334 -0.70 12.79 -0.34
CA ASP A 334 -1.71 12.48 -1.35
C ASP A 334 -1.90 10.98 -1.61
N ASP A 335 -1.20 10.11 -0.87
CA ASP A 335 -1.18 8.67 -1.12
C ASP A 335 -1.38 7.86 0.18
N THR A 336 -1.86 6.62 0.04
CA THR A 336 -2.00 5.65 1.13
C THR A 336 -0.67 5.04 1.54
N HIS A 337 0.35 5.09 0.68
CA HIS A 337 1.65 4.50 0.94
C HIS A 337 2.55 5.41 1.76
N TRP A 338 3.47 4.76 2.46
CA TRP A 338 4.56 5.46 3.11
C TRP A 338 5.54 6.07 2.07
N GLY A 339 6.31 7.07 2.46
CA GLY A 339 7.38 7.63 1.63
C GLY A 339 8.65 6.79 1.66
N ALA A 340 9.65 7.15 0.85
CA ALA A 340 10.96 6.48 0.87
C ALA A 340 11.66 6.59 2.23
N LEU A 341 11.44 7.66 2.97
CA LEU A 341 12.01 7.82 4.31
C LEU A 341 11.58 6.66 5.22
N ALA A 342 10.27 6.35 5.25
CA ALA A 342 9.74 5.23 6.01
C ALA A 342 10.31 3.89 5.51
N ALA A 343 10.31 3.66 4.20
CA ALA A 343 10.85 2.44 3.61
C ALA A 343 12.33 2.22 3.97
N LYS A 344 13.14 3.30 3.94
CA LYS A 344 14.54 3.33 4.37
C LYS A 344 14.68 2.97 5.85
N SER A 345 13.89 3.59 6.73
CA SER A 345 13.93 3.30 8.17
C SER A 345 13.50 1.86 8.49
N ILE A 346 12.51 1.32 7.78
CA ILE A 346 12.13 -0.09 7.89
C ILE A 346 13.31 -1.00 7.48
N ALA A 347 13.94 -0.75 6.34
CA ALA A 347 15.09 -1.52 5.87
C ALA A 347 16.27 -1.51 6.86
N LEU A 348 16.59 -0.34 7.42
CA LEU A 348 17.66 -0.19 8.41
C LEU A 348 17.35 -0.95 9.71
N ASN A 349 16.10 -0.99 10.14
CA ASN A 349 15.73 -1.76 11.33
C ASN A 349 15.70 -3.28 11.05
N ILE A 350 15.30 -3.72 9.85
CA ILE A 350 15.49 -5.11 9.43
C ILE A 350 16.98 -5.47 9.46
N LYS A 351 17.86 -4.61 8.93
CA LYS A 351 19.32 -4.82 9.00
C LYS A 351 19.83 -5.00 10.44
N LYS A 352 19.30 -4.26 11.40
CA LYS A 352 19.67 -4.38 12.83
C LYS A 352 19.25 -5.73 13.42
N LEU A 353 18.09 -6.26 13.04
CA LEU A 353 17.58 -7.56 13.51
C LEU A 353 18.36 -8.77 12.98
N LEU A 354 19.23 -8.57 11.99
CA LEU A 354 20.03 -9.62 11.35
C LEU A 354 21.46 -9.72 11.91
N LYS A 355 21.83 -8.82 12.83
CA LYS A 355 23.04 -8.93 13.65
C LYS A 355 22.73 -9.79 14.87
#